data_AF-A0A537WE22-F1
#
_entry.id   AF-A0A537WE22-F1
#
_cell.length_a   1.000
_cell.length_b   1.000
_cell.length_c   1.000
_cell.angle_alpha   90.00
_cell.angle_beta   90.00
_cell.angle_gamma   90.00
#
_symmetry.space_group_name_H-M   'P 1'
#
loop_
_entity.id
_entity.type
_entity.pdbx_description
1 polymer ?
#
loop_
_entity_poly.entity_id
_entity_poly.type
_entity_poly.pdbx_seq_one_letter_code
_entity_poly.pdbx_strand_id
1 'polypeptide(L)'
;MAPRRGDAPGGKGHAETVPTSAHRAIEAIWRIESARLIAGLARLVGDIGTAEELAQDGLVAALEQWPTSGVPERPGAWLMATAKHRATDLIRRRKTLERKYEELGRDVERDQGGKDLDTAIDEEFGDDLLGLIFMACHPVLSKDARVALTLRVLGGLTTEEIARSFLVPVSSIAQRIVRAKRTLTEAHVRFEVPGGPERVARLASVLEVIYLIFNEGYSATAGEDWVRPALCEEALRLGRILAELAPTEPEVHGLVALMEIQASRLRARVGPSGEPVL
;
A
#
# COMPACT_ATOMS: atom_id res chain seq x y z
N MET A 1 40.06 -48.08 37.30
CA MET A 1 39.37 -46.82 37.68
C MET A 1 38.79 -46.22 36.40
N ALA A 2 37.47 -46.29 36.23
CA ALA A 2 36.73 -45.91 35.02
C ALA A 2 36.50 -44.39 34.91
N PRO A 3 36.18 -43.83 33.73
CA PRO A 3 36.20 -42.40 33.46
C PRO A 3 34.86 -41.72 33.78
N ARG A 4 34.86 -40.43 34.11
CA ARG A 4 33.65 -39.60 34.17
C ARG A 4 33.73 -38.47 33.15
N ARG A 5 32.79 -38.50 32.20
CA ARG A 5 32.35 -37.42 31.31
C ARG A 5 31.46 -36.43 32.06
N GLY A 6 31.39 -35.20 31.55
CA GLY A 6 30.38 -34.18 31.84
C GLY A 6 31.05 -32.82 31.99
N ASP A 7 30.57 -31.72 31.42
CA ASP A 7 29.44 -31.46 30.53
C ASP A 7 29.70 -30.05 29.97
N ALA A 8 29.37 -29.80 28.71
CA ALA A 8 29.57 -28.49 28.08
C ALA A 8 28.26 -27.69 28.13
N PRO A 9 28.25 -26.39 28.48
CA PRO A 9 27.06 -25.60 28.25
C PRO A 9 27.09 -25.05 26.82
N GLY A 10 26.24 -25.63 25.97
CA GLY A 10 25.89 -25.07 24.68
C GLY A 10 25.11 -23.77 24.84
N GLY A 11 25.80 -22.64 24.64
CA GLY A 11 25.15 -21.37 24.36
C GLY A 11 24.62 -21.37 22.93
N LYS A 12 23.33 -21.63 22.76
CA LYS A 12 22.61 -21.35 21.51
C LYS A 12 22.58 -19.83 21.33
N GLY A 13 23.60 -19.28 20.67
CA GLY A 13 23.50 -17.96 20.08
C GLY A 13 22.33 -17.97 19.11
N HIS A 14 21.32 -17.13 19.35
CA HIS A 14 20.41 -16.72 18.30
C HIS A 14 21.27 -16.12 17.20
N ALA A 15 21.48 -16.90 16.13
CA ALA A 15 21.99 -16.37 14.89
C ALA A 15 20.89 -15.44 14.35
N GLU A 16 21.01 -14.15 14.67
CA GLU A 16 20.38 -13.10 13.89
C GLU A 16 20.83 -13.32 12.45
N THR A 17 19.94 -13.86 11.65
CA THR A 17 20.13 -14.05 10.21
C THR A 17 20.20 -12.67 9.59
N VAL A 18 21.43 -12.17 9.40
CA VAL A 18 21.68 -10.94 8.65
C VAL A 18 21.04 -11.08 7.27
N PRO A 19 20.10 -10.22 6.87
CA PRO A 19 19.44 -10.34 5.58
C PRO A 19 20.46 -10.23 4.45
N THR A 20 20.43 -11.18 3.51
CA THR A 20 21.25 -11.16 2.28
C THR A 20 21.03 -9.83 1.53
N SER A 21 22.03 -9.35 0.79
CA SER A 21 21.92 -8.14 -0.08
C SER A 21 20.60 -8.10 -0.89
N ALA A 22 20.19 -9.24 -1.45
CA ALA A 22 18.93 -9.38 -2.18
C ALA A 22 17.68 -9.11 -1.32
N HIS A 23 17.65 -9.54 -0.05
CA HIS A 23 16.52 -9.29 0.84
C HIS A 23 16.36 -7.80 1.16
N ARG A 24 17.48 -7.09 1.37
CA ARG A 24 17.46 -5.63 1.57
C ARG A 24 17.01 -4.87 0.32
N ALA A 25 17.45 -5.30 -0.85
CA ALA A 25 16.99 -4.72 -2.12
C ALA A 25 15.48 -4.94 -2.34
N ILE A 26 14.98 -6.15 -2.05
CA ILE A 26 13.54 -6.47 -2.13
C ILE A 26 12.75 -5.59 -1.17
N GLU A 27 13.20 -5.44 0.07
CA GLU A 27 12.53 -4.60 1.06
C GLU A 27 12.47 -3.13 0.62
N ALA A 28 13.58 -2.58 0.11
CA ALA A 28 13.63 -1.21 -0.39
C ALA A 28 12.68 -1.01 -1.58
N ILE A 29 12.68 -1.94 -2.54
CA ILE A 29 11.76 -1.92 -3.69
C ILE A 29 10.31 -2.02 -3.23
N TRP A 30 10.02 -2.93 -2.31
CA TRP A 30 8.67 -3.11 -1.79
C TRP A 30 8.14 -1.84 -1.14
N ARG A 31 8.94 -1.16 -0.31
CA ARG A 31 8.56 0.12 0.31
C ARG A 31 8.24 1.21 -0.71
N ILE A 32 8.86 1.18 -1.90
CA ILE A 32 8.65 2.17 -2.96
C ILE A 32 7.44 1.81 -3.83
N GLU A 33 7.30 0.53 -4.19
CA GLU A 33 6.39 0.08 -5.24
C GLU A 33 5.04 -0.44 -4.70
N SER A 34 4.95 -0.85 -3.43
CA SER A 34 3.80 -1.58 -2.92
C SER A 34 2.48 -0.81 -3.07
N ALA A 35 2.48 0.48 -2.77
CA ALA A 35 1.26 1.29 -2.84
C ALA A 35 0.73 1.40 -4.28
N ARG A 36 1.62 1.60 -5.25
CA ARG A 36 1.28 1.68 -6.68
C ARG A 36 0.84 0.32 -7.22
N LEU A 37 1.53 -0.75 -6.82
CA LEU A 37 1.17 -2.12 -7.17
C LEU A 37 -0.24 -2.47 -6.66
N ILE A 38 -0.51 -2.22 -5.38
CA ILE A 38 -1.82 -2.48 -4.77
C ILE A 38 -2.90 -1.62 -5.43
N ALA A 39 -2.62 -0.36 -5.74
CA ALA A 39 -3.59 0.52 -6.43
C ALA A 39 -3.96 -0.02 -7.82
N GLY A 40 -2.97 -0.38 -8.65
CA GLY A 40 -3.24 -0.95 -9.97
C GLY A 40 -3.95 -2.31 -9.91
N LEU A 41 -3.63 -3.15 -8.92
CA LEU A 41 -4.35 -4.41 -8.69
C LEU A 41 -5.77 -4.17 -8.18
N ALA A 42 -5.99 -3.21 -7.28
CA ALA A 42 -7.32 -2.86 -6.77
C ALA A 42 -8.23 -2.33 -7.88
N ARG A 43 -7.68 -1.58 -8.84
CA ARG A 43 -8.40 -1.21 -10.07
C ARG A 43 -8.84 -2.44 -10.87
N LEU A 44 -7.98 -3.45 -10.96
CA LEU A 44 -8.25 -4.68 -11.72
C LEU A 44 -9.29 -5.57 -11.04
N VAL A 45 -9.20 -5.76 -9.71
CA VAL A 45 -10.06 -6.72 -8.99
C VAL A 45 -11.20 -6.09 -8.22
N GLY A 46 -11.24 -4.75 -8.12
CA GLY A 46 -12.29 -3.98 -7.44
C GLY A 46 -12.28 -4.07 -5.91
N ASP A 47 -11.28 -4.73 -5.31
CA ASP A 47 -11.23 -5.02 -3.88
C ASP A 47 -9.82 -4.87 -3.32
N ILE A 48 -9.65 -3.99 -2.33
CA ILE A 48 -8.36 -3.70 -1.70
C ILE A 48 -7.76 -4.92 -0.99
N GLY A 49 -8.60 -5.78 -0.40
CA GLY A 49 -8.14 -7.00 0.28
C GLY A 49 -7.51 -7.98 -0.69
N THR A 50 -8.24 -8.33 -1.74
CA THR A 50 -7.80 -9.19 -2.83
C THR A 50 -6.57 -8.60 -3.53
N ALA A 51 -6.53 -7.29 -3.75
CA ALA A 51 -5.39 -6.62 -4.36
C ALA A 51 -4.10 -6.75 -3.53
N GLU A 52 -4.20 -6.60 -2.21
CA GLU A 52 -3.05 -6.78 -1.32
C GLU A 52 -2.57 -8.23 -1.28
N GLU A 53 -3.49 -9.20 -1.25
CA GLU A 53 -3.13 -10.62 -1.33
C GLU A 53 -2.36 -10.93 -2.63
N LEU A 54 -2.83 -10.42 -3.77
CA LEU A 54 -2.15 -10.58 -5.06
C LEU A 54 -0.77 -9.90 -5.10
N ALA A 55 -0.65 -8.72 -4.47
CA ALA A 55 0.62 -8.03 -4.36
C ALA A 55 1.61 -8.83 -3.49
N GLN A 56 1.14 -9.42 -2.40
CA GLN A 56 1.93 -10.29 -1.52
C GLN A 56 2.38 -11.58 -2.24
N ASP A 57 1.51 -12.20 -3.04
CA ASP A 57 1.90 -13.34 -3.90
C ASP A 57 3.05 -12.94 -4.85
N GLY A 58 2.99 -11.74 -5.43
CA GLY A 58 4.08 -11.19 -6.25
C GLY A 58 5.38 -10.99 -5.45
N LEU A 59 5.30 -10.50 -4.22
CA LEU A 59 6.46 -10.36 -3.32
C LEU A 59 7.07 -11.72 -2.97
N VAL A 60 6.25 -12.74 -2.69
CA VAL A 60 6.73 -14.11 -2.43
C VAL A 60 7.50 -14.64 -3.63
N ALA A 61 6.98 -14.48 -4.84
CA ALA A 61 7.68 -14.89 -6.07
C ALA A 61 9.03 -14.14 -6.25
N ALA A 62 9.09 -12.85 -5.91
CA ALA A 62 10.35 -12.10 -5.93
C ALA A 62 11.36 -12.64 -4.91
N LEU A 63 10.91 -12.97 -3.69
CA LEU A 63 11.75 -13.56 -2.64
C LEU A 63 12.29 -14.94 -3.03
N GLU A 64 11.55 -15.71 -3.82
CA GLU A 64 12.01 -17.01 -4.33
C GLU A 64 12.99 -16.87 -5.50
N GLN A 65 12.70 -15.97 -6.45
CA GLN A 65 13.41 -15.91 -7.73
C GLN A 65 14.64 -15.00 -7.69
N TRP A 66 14.51 -13.77 -7.17
CA TRP A 66 15.57 -12.76 -7.28
C TRP A 66 16.89 -13.09 -6.57
N PRO A 67 16.93 -13.86 -5.46
CA PRO A 67 18.20 -14.27 -4.87
C PRO A 67 19.09 -15.08 -5.82
N THR A 68 18.51 -15.76 -6.80
CA THR A 68 19.25 -16.57 -7.79
C THR A 68 19.39 -15.88 -9.15
N SER A 69 18.34 -15.22 -9.63
CA SER A 69 18.33 -14.56 -10.95
C SER A 69 18.84 -13.13 -10.94
N GLY A 70 19.01 -12.53 -9.76
CA GLY A 70 19.19 -11.09 -9.61
C GLY A 70 17.87 -10.31 -9.68
N VAL A 71 17.94 -9.04 -9.28
CA VAL A 71 16.81 -8.09 -9.32
C VAL A 71 16.64 -7.58 -10.76
N PRO A 72 15.42 -7.63 -11.34
CA PRO A 72 15.15 -7.10 -12.68
C PRO A 72 15.41 -5.58 -12.79
N GLU A 73 15.67 -5.07 -14.01
CA GLU A 73 15.86 -3.63 -14.25
C GLU A 73 14.62 -2.78 -13.91
N ARG A 74 13.42 -3.36 -14.06
CA ARG A 74 12.13 -2.72 -13.73
C ARG A 74 11.35 -3.58 -12.71
N PRO A 75 11.72 -3.54 -11.42
CA PRO A 75 11.16 -4.42 -10.40
C PRO A 75 9.64 -4.27 -10.22
N GLY A 76 9.12 -3.04 -10.20
CA GLY A 76 7.69 -2.77 -10.06
C GLY A 76 6.86 -3.36 -11.21
N ALA A 77 7.34 -3.23 -12.45
CA ALA A 77 6.69 -3.81 -13.62
C ALA A 77 6.69 -5.35 -13.56
N TRP A 78 7.79 -5.95 -13.11
CA TRP A 78 7.89 -7.39 -12.90
C TRP A 78 6.88 -7.87 -11.84
N LEU A 79 6.80 -7.18 -10.69
CA LEU A 79 5.84 -7.50 -9.62
C LEU A 79 4.39 -7.40 -10.11
N MET A 80 4.07 -6.34 -10.85
CA MET A 80 2.75 -6.14 -11.46
C MET A 80 2.40 -7.27 -12.44
N ALA A 81 3.31 -7.64 -13.32
CA ALA A 81 3.09 -8.74 -14.26
C ALA A 81 2.83 -10.07 -13.55
N THR A 82 3.67 -10.40 -12.56
CA THR A 82 3.53 -11.61 -11.74
C THR A 82 2.18 -11.65 -11.00
N ALA A 83 1.79 -10.54 -10.37
CA ALA A 83 0.52 -10.44 -9.67
C ALA A 83 -0.69 -10.47 -10.63
N LYS A 84 -0.60 -9.88 -11.83
CA LYS A 84 -1.66 -9.91 -12.85
C LYS A 84 -1.92 -11.32 -13.38
N HIS A 85 -0.87 -12.13 -13.57
CA HIS A 85 -1.06 -13.54 -13.94
C HIS A 85 -1.93 -14.27 -12.91
N ARG A 86 -1.63 -14.05 -11.62
CA ARG A 86 -2.41 -14.63 -10.52
C ARG A 86 -3.84 -14.08 -10.45
N ALA A 87 -4.00 -12.77 -10.69
CA ALA A 87 -5.31 -12.12 -10.75
C ALA A 87 -6.18 -12.71 -11.86
N THR A 88 -5.59 -13.01 -13.01
CA THR A 88 -6.29 -13.62 -14.15
C THR A 88 -6.84 -15.00 -13.80
N ASP A 89 -6.06 -15.83 -13.10
CA ASP A 89 -6.52 -17.13 -12.62
C ASP A 89 -7.68 -17.00 -11.62
N LEU A 90 -7.59 -16.02 -10.71
CA LEU A 90 -8.65 -15.73 -9.75
C LEU A 90 -9.95 -15.32 -10.45
N ILE A 91 -9.87 -14.39 -11.41
CA ILE A 91 -11.02 -13.91 -12.19
C ILE A 91 -11.64 -15.06 -13.00
N ARG A 92 -10.82 -15.90 -13.65
CA ARG A 92 -11.30 -17.09 -14.38
C ARG A 92 -12.03 -18.06 -13.47
N ARG A 93 -11.50 -18.28 -12.26
CA ARG A 93 -12.12 -19.16 -11.26
C ARG A 93 -13.45 -18.59 -10.76
N ARG A 94 -13.53 -17.28 -10.50
CA ARG A 94 -14.79 -16.59 -10.11
C ARG A 94 -15.86 -16.71 -11.19
N LYS A 95 -15.53 -16.41 -12.45
CA LYS A 95 -16.46 -16.60 -13.59
C LYS A 95 -16.95 -18.04 -13.74
N THR A 96 -16.07 -19.02 -13.50
CA THR A 96 -16.46 -20.45 -13.55
C THR A 96 -17.41 -20.80 -12.41
N LEU A 97 -17.20 -20.24 -11.21
CA LEU A 97 -18.09 -20.42 -10.07
C LEU A 97 -19.43 -19.73 -10.32
N GLU A 98 -19.44 -18.48 -10.77
CA GLU A 98 -20.64 -17.72 -11.14
C GLU A 98 -21.46 -18.48 -12.20
N ARG A 99 -20.84 -18.96 -13.27
CA ARG A 99 -21.53 -19.79 -14.28
C ARG A 99 -22.14 -21.07 -13.68
N LYS A 100 -21.46 -21.73 -12.75
CA LYS A 100 -21.99 -22.91 -12.04
C LYS A 100 -23.13 -22.55 -11.08
N TYR A 101 -23.13 -21.34 -10.51
CA TYR A 101 -24.23 -20.82 -9.70
C TYR A 101 -25.41 -20.36 -10.57
N GLU A 102 -25.18 -19.77 -11.75
CA GLU A 102 -26.20 -19.45 -12.76
C GLU A 102 -26.84 -20.73 -13.35
N GLU A 103 -26.07 -21.81 -13.53
CA GLU A 103 -26.59 -23.13 -13.89
C GLU A 103 -27.53 -23.71 -12.80
N LEU A 104 -27.46 -23.21 -11.56
CA LEU A 104 -28.31 -23.58 -10.42
C LEU A 104 -29.44 -22.57 -10.11
N GLY A 105 -29.43 -21.37 -10.71
CA GLY A 105 -30.43 -20.34 -10.50
C GLY A 105 -30.53 -19.41 -11.71
N ARG A 106 -31.65 -19.48 -12.44
CA ARG A 106 -31.88 -18.61 -13.61
C ARG A 106 -32.04 -17.14 -13.21
N ASP A 107 -31.51 -16.30 -14.11
CA ASP A 107 -31.57 -14.84 -14.26
C ASP A 107 -30.64 -14.01 -13.37
N VAL A 108 -29.59 -13.40 -13.96
CA VAL A 108 -29.60 -12.03 -14.54
C VAL A 108 -28.37 -11.82 -15.46
N GLU A 109 -28.59 -11.42 -16.71
CA GLU A 109 -27.57 -10.80 -17.58
C GLU A 109 -27.28 -9.35 -17.17
N ARG A 110 -25.99 -8.96 -17.03
CA ARG A 110 -25.26 -8.09 -18.00
C ARG A 110 -23.88 -7.65 -17.51
N ASP A 111 -22.91 -7.93 -18.40
CA ASP A 111 -21.89 -7.04 -18.99
C ASP A 111 -20.85 -6.35 -18.09
N GLN A 112 -19.61 -6.87 -18.14
CA GLN A 112 -18.42 -6.06 -18.45
C GLN A 112 -17.46 -6.87 -19.34
N GLY A 113 -17.35 -6.41 -20.59
CA GLY A 113 -16.42 -6.92 -21.59
C GLY A 113 -14.97 -6.96 -21.11
N GLY A 114 -14.28 -8.05 -21.47
CA GLY A 114 -12.83 -8.11 -21.38
C GLY A 114 -12.23 -7.06 -22.31
N LYS A 115 -11.72 -5.96 -21.74
CA LYS A 115 -10.68 -5.19 -22.42
C LYS A 115 -9.39 -5.99 -22.36
N ASP A 116 -8.70 -6.07 -23.50
CA ASP A 116 -7.36 -6.63 -23.60
C ASP A 116 -6.48 -6.07 -22.49
N LEU A 117 -6.02 -6.96 -21.61
CA LEU A 117 -5.28 -6.64 -20.39
C LEU A 117 -3.90 -6.03 -20.70
N ASP A 118 -3.42 -6.22 -21.93
CA ASP A 118 -2.14 -5.73 -22.45
C ASP A 118 -2.16 -4.23 -22.76
N THR A 119 -3.29 -3.66 -23.21
CA THR A 119 -3.37 -2.24 -23.57
C THR A 119 -3.47 -1.31 -22.34
N ALA A 120 -3.81 -1.85 -21.17
CA ALA A 120 -3.92 -1.10 -19.91
C ALA A 120 -2.55 -0.87 -19.21
N ILE A 121 -1.44 -1.23 -19.86
CA ILE A 121 -0.08 -1.13 -19.28
C ILE A 121 0.57 0.23 -19.63
N ASP A 122 0.13 0.90 -20.70
CA ASP A 122 0.84 2.07 -21.23
C ASP A 122 0.13 3.42 -20.99
N GLU A 123 -1.15 3.44 -20.61
CA GLU A 123 -1.88 4.69 -20.33
C GLU A 123 -2.32 4.75 -18.87
N GLU A 124 -1.57 5.53 -18.09
CA GLU A 124 -2.05 6.30 -16.93
C GLU A 124 -2.33 5.52 -15.62
N PHE A 125 -1.29 4.89 -15.05
CA PHE A 125 -1.26 4.48 -13.63
C PHE A 125 -1.26 5.67 -12.63
N GLY A 126 -1.42 6.91 -13.11
CA GLY A 126 -1.23 8.10 -12.31
C GLY A 126 -2.25 8.27 -11.18
N ASP A 127 -3.51 7.91 -11.44
CA ASP A 127 -4.64 8.27 -10.57
C ASP A 127 -5.19 7.10 -9.74
N ASP A 128 -4.66 5.90 -9.94
CA ASP A 128 -5.10 4.72 -9.19
C ASP A 128 -4.82 4.87 -7.70
N LEU A 129 -3.72 5.53 -7.34
CA LEU A 129 -3.38 5.78 -5.93
C LEU A 129 -4.41 6.71 -5.27
N LEU A 130 -4.90 7.72 -6.00
CA LEU A 130 -5.96 8.60 -5.50
C LEU A 130 -7.29 7.84 -5.38
N GLY A 131 -7.63 6.99 -6.34
CA GLY A 131 -8.78 6.08 -6.26
C GLY A 131 -8.72 5.16 -5.04
N LEU A 132 -7.54 4.61 -4.75
CA LEU A 132 -7.30 3.78 -3.57
C LEU A 132 -7.46 4.57 -2.26
N ILE A 133 -6.99 5.82 -2.23
CA ILE A 133 -7.20 6.74 -1.09
C ILE A 133 -8.70 7.00 -0.88
N PHE A 134 -9.46 7.29 -1.93
CA PHE A 134 -10.90 7.52 -1.83
C PHE A 134 -11.67 6.27 -1.38
N MET A 135 -11.24 5.09 -1.80
CA MET A 135 -11.77 3.81 -1.30
C MET A 135 -11.46 3.64 0.19
N ALA A 136 -10.21 3.83 0.60
CA ALA A 136 -9.79 3.70 2.01
C ALA A 136 -10.41 4.78 2.92
N CYS A 137 -10.83 5.93 2.36
CA CYS A 137 -11.49 7.01 3.08
C CYS A 137 -13.02 6.91 3.15
N HIS A 138 -13.60 5.80 2.66
CA HIS A 138 -15.06 5.62 2.62
C HIS A 138 -15.71 5.74 4.02
N PRO A 139 -16.83 6.46 4.17
CA PRO A 139 -17.47 6.73 5.48
C PRO A 139 -18.04 5.49 6.18
N VAL A 140 -18.11 4.35 5.49
CA VAL A 140 -18.45 3.05 6.11
C VAL A 140 -17.39 2.62 7.15
N LEU A 141 -16.18 3.15 7.02
CA LEU A 141 -15.09 2.90 7.96
C LEU A 141 -15.07 3.97 9.06
N SER A 142 -14.78 3.55 10.29
CA SER A 142 -14.48 4.48 11.37
C SER A 142 -13.22 5.30 11.05
N LYS A 143 -13.08 6.48 11.67
CA LYS A 143 -11.91 7.35 11.48
C LYS A 143 -10.59 6.57 11.70
N ASP A 144 -10.48 5.86 12.81
CA ASP A 144 -9.31 5.05 13.14
C ASP A 144 -9.02 3.96 12.11
N ALA A 145 -10.07 3.34 11.55
CA ALA A 145 -9.92 2.32 10.51
C ALA A 145 -9.40 2.91 9.20
N ARG A 146 -9.91 4.08 8.79
CA ARG A 146 -9.44 4.80 7.59
C ARG A 146 -7.95 5.17 7.72
N VAL A 147 -7.56 5.73 8.85
CA VAL A 147 -6.18 6.11 9.14
C VAL A 147 -5.26 4.88 9.16
N ALA A 148 -5.62 3.83 9.90
CA ALA A 148 -4.79 2.64 10.00
C ALA A 148 -4.64 1.89 8.65
N LEU A 149 -5.72 1.76 7.88
CA LEU A 149 -5.70 1.13 6.57
C LEU A 149 -4.83 1.92 5.59
N THR A 150 -4.98 3.24 5.58
CA THR A 150 -4.20 4.13 4.72
C THR A 150 -2.71 4.08 5.04
N LEU A 151 -2.33 4.25 6.31
CA LEU A 151 -0.93 4.20 6.72
C LEU A 151 -0.29 2.86 6.33
N ARG A 152 -1.04 1.77 6.44
CA ARG A 152 -0.55 0.43 6.07
C ARG A 152 -0.36 0.28 4.56
N VAL A 153 -1.40 0.61 3.77
CA VAL A 153 -1.44 0.28 2.34
C VAL A 153 -0.72 1.34 1.50
N LEU A 154 -0.82 2.61 1.88
CA LEU A 154 -0.36 3.76 1.12
C LEU A 154 0.90 4.38 1.73
N GLY A 155 0.94 4.50 3.05
CA GLY A 155 2.12 5.02 3.76
C GLY A 155 3.27 4.02 3.84
N GLY A 156 3.02 2.73 3.57
CA GLY A 156 4.02 1.67 3.65
C GLY A 156 4.47 1.36 5.09
N LEU A 157 3.76 1.84 6.11
CA LEU A 157 4.08 1.55 7.51
C LEU A 157 3.81 0.08 7.83
N THR A 158 4.66 -0.47 8.67
CA THR A 158 4.45 -1.74 9.36
C THR A 158 3.32 -1.64 10.39
N THR A 159 2.72 -2.77 10.73
CA THR A 159 1.66 -2.83 11.75
C THR A 159 2.19 -2.33 13.10
N GLU A 160 3.46 -2.60 13.38
CA GLU A 160 4.20 -2.20 14.57
C GLU A 160 4.40 -0.68 14.65
N GLU A 161 4.78 -0.05 13.54
CA GLU A 161 4.90 1.41 13.44
C GLU A 161 3.54 2.07 13.67
N ILE A 162 2.48 1.56 13.02
CA ILE A 162 1.13 2.09 13.21
C ILE A 162 0.67 1.90 14.65
N ALA A 163 0.91 0.74 15.25
CA ALA A 163 0.54 0.45 16.64
C ALA A 163 1.22 1.41 17.63
N ARG A 164 2.49 1.74 17.39
CA ARG A 164 3.23 2.74 18.16
C ARG A 164 2.58 4.12 18.04
N SER A 165 2.22 4.55 16.82
CA SER A 165 1.57 5.84 16.59
C SER A 165 0.17 5.93 17.22
N PHE A 166 -0.55 4.80 17.31
CA PHE A 166 -1.86 4.73 17.96
C PHE A 166 -1.80 4.44 19.46
N LEU A 167 -0.63 4.10 20.02
CA LEU A 167 -0.45 3.68 21.41
C LEU A 167 -1.37 2.50 21.80
N VAL A 168 -1.54 1.53 20.91
CA VAL A 168 -2.35 0.32 21.13
C VAL A 168 -1.55 -0.93 20.79
N PRO A 169 -1.98 -2.14 21.22
CA PRO A 169 -1.31 -3.38 20.85
C PRO A 169 -1.26 -3.60 19.34
N VAL A 170 -0.18 -4.21 18.85
CA VAL A 170 0.02 -4.57 17.43
C VAL A 170 -1.15 -5.43 16.91
N SER A 171 -1.63 -6.37 17.72
CA SER A 171 -2.79 -7.21 17.38
C SER A 171 -4.07 -6.40 17.17
N SER A 172 -4.27 -5.30 17.89
CA SER A 172 -5.42 -4.42 17.73
C SER A 172 -5.38 -3.68 16.39
N ILE A 173 -4.20 -3.22 15.95
CA ILE A 173 -4.02 -2.61 14.63
C ILE A 173 -4.18 -3.64 13.51
N ALA A 174 -3.55 -4.82 13.63
CA ALA A 174 -3.67 -5.89 12.65
C ALA A 174 -5.15 -6.24 12.40
N GLN A 175 -5.90 -6.48 13.48
CA GLN A 175 -7.33 -6.77 13.38
C GLN A 175 -8.14 -5.59 12.84
N ARG A 176 -7.78 -4.35 13.18
CA ARG A 176 -8.45 -3.15 12.67
C ARG A 176 -8.30 -3.07 11.14
N ILE A 177 -7.09 -3.30 10.62
CA ILE A 177 -6.82 -3.28 9.18
C ILE A 177 -7.59 -4.40 8.47
N VAL A 178 -7.56 -5.63 8.99
CA VAL A 178 -8.30 -6.76 8.42
C VAL A 178 -9.81 -6.48 8.38
N ARG A 179 -10.37 -5.98 9.49
CA ARG A 179 -11.80 -5.61 9.54
C ARG A 179 -12.12 -4.49 8.57
N ALA A 180 -11.26 -3.47 8.45
CA ALA A 180 -11.48 -2.36 7.53
C ALA A 180 -11.59 -2.84 6.08
N LYS A 181 -10.65 -3.68 5.62
CA LYS A 181 -10.70 -4.26 4.27
C LYS A 181 -12.00 -5.05 4.07
N ARG A 182 -12.33 -5.95 5.00
CA ARG A 182 -13.56 -6.75 4.93
C ARG A 182 -14.81 -5.87 4.87
N THR A 183 -14.88 -4.81 5.67
CA THR A 183 -16.01 -3.88 5.65
C THR A 183 -16.14 -3.15 4.31
N LEU A 184 -15.04 -2.78 3.65
CA LEU A 184 -15.08 -2.21 2.30
C LEU A 184 -15.59 -3.23 1.27
N THR A 185 -15.13 -4.49 1.37
CA THR A 185 -15.57 -5.59 0.50
C THR A 185 -17.07 -5.86 0.68
N GLU A 186 -17.54 -6.02 1.92
CA GLU A 186 -18.96 -6.28 2.25
C GLU A 186 -19.87 -5.13 1.81
N ALA A 187 -19.39 -3.89 1.89
CA ALA A 187 -20.11 -2.71 1.44
C ALA A 187 -20.03 -2.47 -0.08
N HIS A 188 -19.31 -3.31 -0.83
CA HIS A 188 -19.13 -3.21 -2.28
C HIS A 188 -18.63 -1.82 -2.72
N VAL A 189 -17.69 -1.25 -1.96
CA VAL A 189 -17.14 0.07 -2.26
C VAL A 189 -16.39 0.01 -3.59
N ARG A 190 -16.80 0.83 -4.55
CA ARG A 190 -16.17 0.88 -5.88
C ARG A 190 -14.77 1.50 -5.80
N PHE A 191 -13.87 0.96 -6.62
CA PHE A 191 -12.59 1.60 -6.93
C PHE A 191 -12.81 2.72 -7.94
N GLU A 192 -12.94 3.95 -7.46
CA GLU A 192 -13.09 5.13 -8.28
C GLU A 192 -12.67 6.39 -7.52
N VAL A 193 -12.33 7.44 -8.25
CA VAL A 193 -12.32 8.80 -7.72
C VAL A 193 -13.75 9.33 -7.83
N PRO A 194 -14.51 9.42 -6.74
CA PRO A 194 -15.93 9.78 -6.80
C PRO A 194 -16.10 11.23 -7.28
N GLY A 195 -17.25 11.51 -7.89
CA GLY A 195 -17.70 12.87 -8.21
C GLY A 195 -18.67 13.43 -7.17
N GLY A 196 -18.93 14.74 -7.25
CA GLY A 196 -20.05 15.38 -6.58
C GLY A 196 -20.13 15.14 -5.06
N PRO A 197 -21.32 14.83 -4.50
CA PRO A 197 -21.52 14.68 -3.05
C PRO A 197 -20.66 13.59 -2.41
N GLU A 198 -20.38 12.50 -3.13
CA GLU A 198 -19.57 11.41 -2.60
C GLU A 198 -18.10 11.82 -2.39
N ARG A 199 -17.57 12.68 -3.26
CA ARG A 199 -16.25 13.28 -3.08
C ARG A 199 -16.22 14.15 -1.84
N VAL A 200 -17.19 15.06 -1.72
CA VAL A 200 -17.30 16.00 -0.59
C VAL A 200 -17.37 15.23 0.73
N ALA A 201 -18.16 14.17 0.80
CA ALA A 201 -18.29 13.34 2.00
C ALA A 201 -16.98 12.66 2.44
N ARG A 202 -16.05 12.42 1.50
CA ARG A 202 -14.76 11.76 1.75
C ARG A 202 -13.58 12.74 1.86
N LEU A 203 -13.74 13.96 1.35
CA LEU A 203 -12.65 14.92 1.13
C LEU A 203 -11.84 15.21 2.41
N ALA A 204 -12.51 15.49 3.53
CA ALA A 204 -11.81 15.77 4.79
C ALA A 204 -10.89 14.62 5.23
N SER A 205 -11.34 13.37 5.06
CA SER A 205 -10.52 12.19 5.38
C SER A 205 -9.39 11.97 4.37
N VAL A 206 -9.63 12.27 3.10
CA VAL A 206 -8.59 12.24 2.05
C VAL A 206 -7.49 13.24 2.35
N LEU A 207 -7.84 14.47 2.73
CA LEU A 207 -6.87 15.51 3.10
C LEU A 207 -6.05 15.11 4.33
N GLU A 208 -6.70 14.58 5.37
CA GLU A 208 -6.02 14.06 6.56
C GLU A 208 -5.03 12.95 6.19
N VAL A 209 -5.46 12.01 5.35
CA VAL A 209 -4.63 10.91 4.84
C VAL A 209 -3.42 11.41 4.05
N ILE A 210 -3.62 12.31 3.09
CA ILE A 210 -2.52 12.87 2.27
C ILE A 210 -1.50 13.56 3.18
N TYR A 211 -1.97 14.33 4.17
CA TYR A 211 -1.07 14.99 5.11
C TYR A 211 -0.33 14.00 6.02
N LEU A 212 -0.97 12.90 6.42
CA LEU A 212 -0.30 11.85 7.20
C LEU A 212 0.81 11.16 6.39
N ILE A 213 0.56 10.86 5.12
CA ILE A 213 1.58 10.32 4.20
C ILE A 213 2.73 11.31 4.06
N PHE A 214 2.42 12.60 3.85
CA PHE A 214 3.43 13.65 3.78
C PHE A 214 4.26 13.73 5.07
N ASN A 215 3.61 13.74 6.25
CA ASN A 215 4.30 13.85 7.53
C ASN A 215 5.22 12.66 7.79
N GLU A 216 4.77 11.44 7.46
CA GLU A 216 5.63 10.26 7.58
C GLU A 216 6.83 10.35 6.64
N GLY A 217 6.66 10.91 5.45
CA GLY A 217 7.77 11.16 4.55
C GLY A 217 8.69 12.25 5.08
N TYR A 218 8.12 13.32 5.62
CA TYR A 218 8.83 14.52 6.02
C TYR A 218 9.63 14.30 7.29
N SER A 219 9.10 13.53 8.23
CA SER A 219 9.70 13.18 9.51
C SER A 219 9.37 11.73 9.85
N ALA A 220 10.16 10.80 9.32
CA ALA A 220 9.90 9.37 9.48
C ALA A 220 9.82 8.99 10.96
N THR A 221 8.75 8.31 11.35
CA THR A 221 8.51 7.94 12.75
C THR A 221 9.29 6.68 13.15
N ALA A 222 9.86 5.98 12.17
CA ALA A 222 10.68 4.80 12.32
C ALA A 222 11.49 4.49 11.06
N GLY A 223 12.44 3.56 11.18
CA GLY A 223 13.38 3.18 10.13
C GLY A 223 14.75 3.85 10.28
N GLU A 224 15.64 3.58 9.33
CA GLU A 224 17.01 4.13 9.31
C GLU A 224 17.05 5.54 8.71
N ASP A 225 16.06 5.89 7.88
CA ASP A 225 15.96 7.19 7.21
C ASP A 225 15.15 8.19 8.05
N TRP A 226 15.71 9.37 8.31
CA TRP A 226 15.01 10.48 8.99
C TRP A 226 13.94 11.15 8.12
N VAL A 227 14.10 11.05 6.80
CA VAL A 227 13.25 11.64 5.78
C VAL A 227 13.12 10.64 4.64
N ARG A 228 11.91 10.46 4.11
CA ARG A 228 11.61 9.66 2.92
C ARG A 228 11.08 10.59 1.81
N PRO A 229 11.97 11.23 1.03
CA PRO A 229 11.59 12.25 0.04
C PRO A 229 10.57 11.75 -0.99
N ALA A 230 10.72 10.50 -1.45
CA ALA A 230 9.78 9.90 -2.41
C ALA A 230 8.33 9.87 -1.88
N LEU A 231 8.14 9.65 -0.58
CA LEU A 231 6.81 9.66 0.04
C LEU A 231 6.23 11.08 0.13
N CYS A 232 7.08 12.08 0.39
CA CYS A 232 6.69 13.49 0.35
C CYS A 232 6.28 13.92 -1.06
N GLU A 233 7.08 13.55 -2.06
CA GLU A 233 6.85 13.87 -3.46
C GLU A 233 5.54 13.24 -3.96
N GLU A 234 5.24 12.00 -3.57
CA GLU A 234 3.97 11.36 -3.90
C GLU A 234 2.78 12.05 -3.22
N ALA A 235 2.90 12.42 -1.94
CA ALA A 235 1.84 13.16 -1.24
C ALA A 235 1.59 14.54 -1.87
N LEU A 236 2.64 15.25 -2.28
CA LEU A 236 2.53 16.51 -3.03
C LEU A 236 1.84 16.30 -4.38
N ARG A 237 2.25 15.28 -5.13
CA ARG A 237 1.64 14.92 -6.40
C ARG A 237 0.14 14.65 -6.23
N LEU A 238 -0.25 13.84 -5.26
CA LEU A 238 -1.65 13.55 -4.95
C LEU A 238 -2.43 14.81 -4.54
N GLY A 239 -1.82 15.67 -3.71
CA GLY A 239 -2.42 16.94 -3.32
C GLY A 239 -2.68 17.86 -4.51
N ARG A 240 -1.72 17.96 -5.45
CA ARG A 240 -1.87 18.76 -6.68
C ARG A 240 -2.99 18.22 -7.59
N ILE A 241 -3.05 16.90 -7.80
CA ILE A 241 -4.16 16.27 -8.55
C ILE A 241 -5.50 16.57 -7.87
N LEU A 242 -5.56 16.48 -6.54
CA LEU A 242 -6.78 16.80 -5.80
C LEU A 242 -7.17 18.27 -5.95
N ALA A 243 -6.21 19.20 -5.99
CA ALA A 243 -6.46 20.63 -6.22
C ALA A 243 -7.03 20.92 -7.60
N GLU A 244 -6.60 20.19 -8.63
CA GLU A 244 -7.18 20.27 -9.98
C GLU A 244 -8.60 19.69 -10.03
N LEU A 245 -8.85 18.60 -9.29
CA LEU A 245 -10.16 17.96 -9.21
C LEU A 245 -11.18 18.76 -8.38
N ALA A 246 -10.71 19.53 -7.40
CA ALA A 246 -11.53 20.28 -6.46
C ALA A 246 -11.11 21.76 -6.40
N PRO A 247 -11.17 22.49 -7.53
CA PRO A 247 -10.58 23.83 -7.64
C PRO A 247 -11.25 24.86 -6.74
N THR A 248 -12.49 24.62 -6.32
CA THR A 248 -13.28 25.50 -5.45
C THR A 248 -13.11 25.20 -3.96
N GLU A 249 -12.39 24.14 -3.58
CA GLU A 249 -12.26 23.71 -2.18
C GLU A 249 -11.00 24.32 -1.53
N PRO A 250 -11.14 25.35 -0.66
CA PRO A 250 -9.99 26.09 -0.14
C PRO A 250 -9.07 25.23 0.76
N GLU A 251 -9.62 24.24 1.48
CA GLU A 251 -8.84 23.33 2.32
C GLU A 251 -7.84 22.49 1.51
N VAL A 252 -8.19 22.15 0.27
CA VAL A 252 -7.30 21.39 -0.63
C VAL A 252 -6.08 22.23 -0.98
N HIS A 253 -6.30 23.47 -1.42
CA HIS A 253 -5.23 24.42 -1.75
C HIS A 253 -4.38 24.76 -0.52
N GLY A 254 -5.02 24.92 0.64
CA GLY A 254 -4.35 25.15 1.92
C GLY A 254 -3.42 24.00 2.30
N LEU A 255 -3.86 22.75 2.15
CA LEU A 255 -3.03 21.58 2.40
C LEU A 255 -1.84 21.50 1.44
N VAL A 256 -2.07 21.70 0.13
CA VAL A 256 -0.98 21.70 -0.86
C VAL A 256 0.05 22.78 -0.51
N ALA A 257 -0.39 24.01 -0.27
CA ALA A 257 0.51 25.11 0.10
C ALA A 257 1.33 24.79 1.37
N LEU A 258 0.70 24.20 2.40
CA LEU A 258 1.39 23.77 3.61
C LEU A 258 2.50 22.75 3.29
N MET A 259 2.17 21.71 2.54
CA MET A 259 3.12 20.65 2.17
C MET A 259 4.26 21.20 1.30
N GLU A 260 3.99 22.10 0.34
CA GLU A 260 5.02 22.73 -0.50
C GLU A 260 6.00 23.57 0.33
N ILE A 261 5.49 24.37 1.28
CA ILE A 261 6.31 25.16 2.19
C ILE A 261 7.21 24.26 3.03
N GLN A 262 6.66 23.19 3.59
CA GLN A 262 7.44 22.21 4.35
C GLN A 262 8.49 21.51 3.46
N ALA A 263 8.07 21.06 2.27
CA ALA A 263 8.91 20.35 1.31
C ALA A 263 10.09 21.19 0.81
N SER A 264 9.94 22.52 0.72
CA SER A 264 11.03 23.43 0.34
C SER A 264 12.27 23.30 1.24
N ARG A 265 12.10 22.79 2.47
CA ARG A 265 13.16 22.59 3.46
C ARG A 265 13.71 21.17 3.51
N LEU A 266 13.17 20.21 2.75
CA LEU A 266 13.56 18.79 2.80
C LEU A 266 15.08 18.60 2.69
N ARG A 267 15.71 19.30 1.73
CA ARG A 267 17.17 19.22 1.49
C ARG A 267 18.02 19.77 2.64
N ALA A 268 17.45 20.62 3.49
CA ALA A 268 18.14 21.21 4.63
C ALA A 268 17.93 20.44 5.94
N ARG A 269 17.12 19.37 5.94
CA ARG A 269 16.82 18.56 7.14
C ARG A 269 17.86 17.48 7.43
N VAL A 270 18.70 17.16 6.45
CA VAL A 270 19.73 16.13 6.56
C VAL A 270 21.06 16.79 6.24
N GLY A 271 22.01 16.70 7.17
CA GLY A 271 23.36 17.23 7.00
C GLY A 271 24.21 16.36 6.08
N PRO A 272 25.43 16.80 5.75
CA PRO A 272 26.30 16.12 4.78
C PRO A 272 26.66 14.67 5.15
N SER A 273 26.55 14.30 6.43
CA SER A 273 26.81 12.93 6.92
C SER A 273 25.55 12.14 7.25
N GLY A 274 24.37 12.60 6.85
CA GLY A 274 23.10 11.89 7.08
C GLY A 274 22.43 12.19 8.42
N GLU A 275 23.00 13.09 9.22
CA GLU A 275 22.49 13.50 10.52
C GLU A 275 21.29 14.46 10.39
N PRO A 276 20.31 14.42 11.31
CA PRO A 276 19.20 15.35 11.29
C PRO A 276 19.66 16.76 11.68
N VAL A 277 19.18 17.76 10.92
CA VAL A 277 19.30 19.18 11.27
C VAL A 277 18.02 19.56 12.04
N LEU A 278 18.18 19.86 13.34
CA LEU A 278 17.10 20.21 14.28
C LEU A 278 16.73 21.69 14.20
#